data_AF-A0A938MNW8-F1
#
_entry.id   AF-A0A938MNW8-F1
#
_cell.length_a   1.000
_cell.length_b   1.000
_cell.length_c   1.000
_cell.angle_alpha   90.00
_cell.angle_beta   90.00
_cell.angle_gamma   90.00
#
_symmetry.space_group_name_H-M   'P 1'
#
loop_
_entity.id
_entity.type
_entity.pdbx_description
1 polymer ?
#
loop_
_entity_poly.entity_id
_entity_poly.type
_entity_poly.pdbx_seq_one_letter_code
_entity_poly.pdbx_strand_id
1 'polypeptide(L)'
;MANTNDLNKWRAGLRATFPLVGALRRKQAMDALEAQRNDPDVVPLLVEALGLSDAVIAGRAATALADLTDQTAVDALCDEAIKNPRGEAAKLCLRTGKRPSDPQRLCLFLFVTALLDRRQLDEYFQEDYEFQNLRLELDRADPVVRGHVMEVYRSGDRRVQGLIPAQPKTLEQLSDKERQMFQESCVRHQDWKRLFDACLKWPVKYSAPALAMLRQSRWEPESPDLKSVYRKIVADAGGLALPPPKKPSAASSLFEQWLARGASGARADEPEAALCERLNAAGPAEAVGIVGALAAHKPVSEAAAKAIRESPHWLVRLAGHAVGIAGTDVIDDSVRDPNYWVTELASAASVLDFWPGKDTPADLAASDALASAPPEAFTGGLGAARCILNTILQHQNIAIQVGDIVVRPDEYEVIVEDA
;
A
#
# COMPACT_ATOMS: atom_id res chain seq x y z
N MET A 1 -28.12 -2.80 4.73
CA MET A 1 -27.37 -3.74 5.58
C MET A 1 -28.35 -4.41 6.51
N ALA A 2 -28.79 -5.61 6.13
CA ALA A 2 -29.53 -6.52 6.98
C ALA A 2 -28.70 -6.89 8.22
N ASN A 3 -29.35 -7.04 9.37
CA ASN A 3 -28.66 -7.49 10.58
C ASN A 3 -28.33 -8.99 10.46
N THR A 4 -27.18 -9.43 10.98
CA THR A 4 -26.76 -10.84 11.06
C THR A 4 -27.86 -11.76 11.62
N ASN A 5 -28.65 -11.29 12.59
CA ASN A 5 -29.78 -12.06 13.13
C ASN A 5 -30.89 -12.30 12.10
N ASP A 6 -31.17 -11.32 11.24
CA ASP A 6 -32.17 -11.44 10.18
C ASP A 6 -31.68 -12.37 9.06
N LEU A 7 -30.40 -12.27 8.66
CA LEU A 7 -29.78 -13.16 7.69
C LEU A 7 -29.85 -14.63 8.14
N ASN A 8 -29.52 -14.90 9.40
CA ASN A 8 -29.61 -16.24 9.98
C ASN A 8 -31.06 -16.76 10.02
N LYS A 9 -32.01 -15.90 10.36
CA LYS A 9 -33.44 -16.23 10.36
C LYS A 9 -33.94 -16.58 8.95
N TRP A 10 -33.57 -15.80 7.93
CA TRP A 10 -33.97 -16.08 6.55
C TRP A 10 -33.32 -17.35 6.02
N ARG A 11 -32.03 -17.59 6.31
CA ARG A 11 -31.35 -18.85 5.97
C ARG A 11 -32.05 -20.06 6.59
N ALA A 12 -32.41 -19.99 7.87
CA ALA A 12 -33.17 -21.05 8.53
C ALA A 12 -34.57 -21.24 7.91
N GLY A 13 -35.21 -20.14 7.50
CA GLY A 13 -36.49 -20.16 6.79
C GLY A 13 -36.41 -20.87 5.44
N LEU A 14 -35.37 -20.60 4.63
CA LEU A 14 -35.12 -21.24 3.34
C LEU A 14 -34.90 -22.76 3.46
N ARG A 15 -34.24 -23.20 4.54
CA ARG A 15 -33.94 -24.62 4.79
C ARG A 15 -35.06 -25.38 5.50
N ALA A 16 -36.21 -24.76 5.80
CA ALA A 16 -37.28 -25.43 6.52
C ALA A 16 -37.91 -26.56 5.69
N THR A 17 -37.80 -27.82 6.15
CA THR A 17 -38.27 -29.03 5.44
C THR A 17 -39.62 -29.57 5.93
N PHE A 18 -40.21 -28.98 6.98
CA PHE A 18 -41.47 -29.47 7.54
C PHE A 18 -42.64 -29.36 6.54
N PRO A 19 -43.47 -30.41 6.38
CA PRO A 19 -44.66 -30.36 5.51
C PRO A 19 -45.58 -29.19 5.90
N LEU A 20 -46.08 -28.46 4.90
CA LEU A 20 -46.97 -27.28 4.99
C LEU A 20 -46.37 -26.03 5.68
N VAL A 21 -45.79 -26.16 6.87
CA VAL A 21 -45.18 -25.02 7.60
C VAL A 21 -43.87 -24.57 6.94
N GLY A 22 -43.10 -25.50 6.37
CA GLY A 22 -41.86 -25.21 5.66
C GLY A 22 -42.09 -24.38 4.40
N ALA A 23 -43.14 -24.67 3.63
CA ALA A 23 -43.46 -23.92 2.41
C ALA A 23 -43.79 -22.45 2.70
N LEU A 24 -44.57 -22.19 3.76
CA LEU A 24 -44.89 -20.82 4.19
C LEU A 24 -43.64 -20.07 4.66
N ARG A 25 -42.77 -20.73 5.44
CA ARG A 25 -41.51 -20.12 5.91
C ARG A 25 -40.53 -19.84 4.79
N ARG A 26 -40.39 -20.74 3.80
CA ARG A 26 -39.56 -20.51 2.61
C ARG A 26 -40.07 -19.33 1.79
N LYS A 27 -41.39 -19.23 1.61
CA LYS A 27 -42.01 -18.08 0.92
C LYS A 27 -41.71 -16.77 1.65
N GLN A 28 -41.96 -16.70 2.96
CA GLN A 28 -41.70 -15.50 3.76
C GLN A 28 -40.22 -15.10 3.76
N ALA A 29 -39.31 -16.07 3.84
CA ALA A 29 -37.88 -15.81 3.73
C ALA A 29 -37.54 -15.24 2.34
N MET A 30 -38.04 -15.85 1.27
CA MET A 30 -37.82 -15.38 -0.10
C MET A 30 -38.39 -13.96 -0.33
N ASP A 31 -39.60 -13.67 0.17
CA ASP A 31 -40.21 -12.34 0.08
C ASP A 31 -39.31 -11.27 0.74
N ALA A 32 -38.70 -11.60 1.89
CA ALA A 32 -37.79 -10.71 2.58
C ALA A 32 -36.45 -10.52 1.83
N LEU A 33 -35.90 -11.59 1.24
CA LEU A 33 -34.67 -11.51 0.45
C LEU A 33 -34.88 -10.69 -0.84
N GLU A 34 -36.02 -10.83 -1.52
CA GLU A 34 -36.33 -10.03 -2.73
C GLU A 34 -36.46 -8.53 -2.42
N ALA A 35 -37.05 -8.19 -1.27
CA ALA A 35 -37.17 -6.82 -0.82
C ALA A 35 -35.80 -6.16 -0.56
N GLN A 36 -34.79 -6.97 -0.21
CA GLN A 36 -33.43 -6.52 0.11
C GLN A 36 -32.40 -7.04 -0.91
N ARG A 37 -32.82 -7.36 -2.14
CA ARG A 37 -31.96 -8.00 -3.15
C ARG A 37 -30.69 -7.23 -3.50
N ASN A 38 -30.72 -5.90 -3.38
CA ASN A 38 -29.57 -5.03 -3.63
C ASN A 38 -28.62 -4.89 -2.41
N ASP A 39 -28.90 -5.58 -1.30
CA ASP A 39 -27.98 -5.66 -0.17
C ASP A 39 -26.93 -6.75 -0.45
N PRO A 40 -25.62 -6.44 -0.51
CA PRO A 40 -24.59 -7.43 -0.82
C PRO A 40 -24.57 -8.62 0.14
N ASP A 41 -24.96 -8.44 1.41
CA ASP A 41 -25.00 -9.51 2.40
C ASP A 41 -26.14 -10.52 2.17
N VAL A 42 -27.16 -10.12 1.39
CA VAL A 42 -28.31 -10.96 1.02
C VAL A 42 -28.01 -11.82 -0.20
N VAL A 43 -27.06 -11.40 -1.05
CA VAL A 43 -26.73 -12.09 -2.32
C VAL A 43 -26.31 -13.55 -2.11
N PRO A 44 -25.44 -13.91 -1.15
CA PRO A 44 -25.10 -15.32 -0.90
C PRO A 44 -26.30 -16.20 -0.54
N LEU A 45 -27.32 -15.64 0.15
CA LEU A 45 -28.54 -16.37 0.48
C LEU A 45 -29.43 -16.58 -0.74
N LEU A 46 -29.50 -15.60 -1.64
CA LEU A 46 -30.20 -15.73 -2.92
C LEU A 46 -29.50 -16.76 -3.82
N VAL A 47 -28.17 -16.81 -3.83
CA VAL A 47 -27.39 -17.84 -4.55
C VAL A 47 -27.64 -19.23 -3.95
N GLU A 48 -27.72 -19.35 -2.62
CA GLU A 48 -28.12 -20.60 -1.96
C GLU A 48 -29.53 -21.04 -2.37
N ALA A 49 -30.49 -20.10 -2.39
CA ALA A 49 -31.86 -20.36 -2.81
C ALA A 49 -31.97 -20.80 -4.27
N LEU A 50 -31.11 -20.27 -5.15
CA LEU A 50 -31.00 -20.66 -6.57
C LEU A 50 -30.62 -22.14 -6.74
N GLY A 51 -29.87 -22.72 -5.79
CA GLY A 51 -29.45 -24.12 -5.81
C GLY A 51 -30.45 -25.11 -5.17
N LEU A 52 -31.58 -24.64 -4.62
CA LEU A 52 -32.56 -25.51 -3.98
C LEU A 52 -33.39 -26.29 -5.00
N SER A 53 -33.80 -27.53 -4.66
CA SER A 53 -34.66 -28.37 -5.51
C SER A 53 -36.08 -27.79 -5.72
N ASP A 54 -36.48 -26.81 -4.91
CA ASP A 54 -37.78 -26.15 -5.02
C ASP A 54 -37.76 -25.16 -6.20
N ALA A 55 -38.27 -25.59 -7.35
CA ALA A 55 -38.22 -24.85 -8.62
C ALA A 55 -38.85 -23.44 -8.53
N VAL A 56 -39.85 -23.26 -7.65
CA VAL A 56 -40.50 -21.95 -7.46
C VAL A 56 -39.55 -21.00 -6.74
N ILE A 57 -38.89 -21.45 -5.67
CA ILE A 57 -37.93 -20.64 -4.92
C ILE A 57 -36.69 -20.37 -5.78
N ALA A 58 -36.16 -21.37 -6.47
CA ALA A 58 -35.01 -21.20 -7.36
C ALA A 58 -35.31 -20.21 -8.51
N GLY A 59 -36.49 -20.29 -9.13
CA GLY A 59 -36.90 -19.35 -10.19
C GLY A 59 -37.07 -17.91 -9.69
N ARG A 60 -37.57 -17.73 -8.47
CA ARG A 60 -37.66 -16.42 -7.80
C ARG A 60 -36.28 -15.84 -7.51
N ALA A 61 -35.39 -16.64 -6.93
CA ALA A 61 -34.00 -16.23 -6.69
C ALA A 61 -33.27 -15.86 -7.98
N ALA A 62 -33.46 -16.64 -9.05
CA ALA A 62 -32.89 -16.35 -10.36
C ALA A 62 -33.34 -14.98 -10.90
N THR A 63 -34.65 -14.69 -10.80
CA THR A 63 -35.21 -13.39 -11.22
C THR A 63 -34.66 -12.25 -10.37
N ALA A 64 -34.64 -12.40 -9.05
CA ALA A 64 -34.13 -11.39 -8.14
C ALA A 64 -32.65 -11.05 -8.39
N LEU A 65 -31.82 -12.08 -8.62
CA LEU A 65 -30.40 -11.92 -8.96
C LEU A 65 -30.18 -11.40 -10.39
N ALA A 66 -31.10 -11.68 -11.31
CA ALA A 66 -31.08 -11.11 -12.66
C ALA A 66 -31.37 -9.59 -12.63
N ASP A 67 -32.23 -9.15 -11.73
CA ASP A 67 -32.70 -7.77 -11.60
C ASP A 67 -31.91 -6.92 -10.58
N LEU A 68 -30.69 -7.35 -10.23
CA LEU A 68 -29.80 -6.54 -9.39
C LEU A 68 -29.43 -5.25 -10.13
N THR A 69 -29.56 -4.12 -9.44
CA THR A 69 -29.26 -2.79 -9.97
C THR A 69 -28.08 -2.13 -9.26
N ASP A 70 -27.76 -2.57 -8.05
CA ASP A 70 -26.63 -2.03 -7.27
C ASP A 70 -25.32 -2.76 -7.62
N GLN A 71 -24.27 -2.01 -7.92
CA GLN A 71 -22.98 -2.58 -8.33
C GLN A 71 -22.34 -3.40 -7.20
N THR A 72 -22.51 -3.03 -5.94
CA THR A 72 -21.98 -3.78 -4.79
C THR A 72 -22.63 -5.15 -4.69
N ALA A 73 -23.94 -5.24 -4.96
CA ALA A 73 -24.66 -6.51 -5.01
C ALA A 73 -24.25 -7.34 -6.24
N VAL A 74 -23.98 -6.70 -7.38
CA VAL A 74 -23.44 -7.37 -8.58
C VAL A 74 -22.06 -7.95 -8.30
N ASP A 75 -21.18 -7.20 -7.63
CA ASP A 75 -19.84 -7.64 -7.25
C ASP A 75 -19.92 -8.83 -6.30
N ALA A 76 -20.81 -8.80 -5.30
CA ALA A 76 -21.08 -9.93 -4.40
C ALA A 76 -21.57 -11.18 -5.15
N LEU A 77 -22.42 -11.02 -6.18
CA LEU A 77 -22.87 -12.13 -7.02
C LEU A 77 -21.71 -12.73 -7.83
N CYS A 78 -20.84 -11.86 -8.37
CA CYS A 78 -19.66 -12.30 -9.11
C CYS A 78 -18.65 -13.02 -8.21
N ASP A 79 -18.50 -12.61 -6.94
CA ASP A 79 -17.67 -13.32 -5.97
C ASP A 79 -18.18 -14.74 -5.70
N GLU A 80 -19.49 -14.95 -5.62
CA GLU A 80 -20.08 -16.30 -5.53
C GLU A 80 -19.84 -17.12 -6.81
N ALA A 81 -19.87 -16.48 -7.98
CA ALA A 81 -19.51 -17.12 -9.24
C ALA A 81 -18.02 -17.51 -9.32
N ILE A 82 -17.12 -16.70 -8.76
CA ILE A 82 -15.68 -17.01 -8.69
C ILE A 82 -15.44 -18.25 -7.81
N LYS A 83 -16.12 -18.35 -6.66
CA LYS A 83 -16.02 -19.50 -5.75
C LYS A 83 -16.55 -20.79 -6.37
N ASN A 84 -17.59 -20.70 -7.19
CA ASN A 84 -18.19 -21.84 -7.88
C ASN A 84 -18.43 -21.54 -9.38
N PRO A 85 -17.39 -21.65 -10.23
CA PRO A 85 -17.44 -21.22 -11.63
C PRO A 85 -18.35 -22.08 -12.52
N ARG A 86 -18.76 -23.27 -12.06
CA ARG A 86 -19.74 -24.13 -12.74
C ARG A 86 -21.14 -24.06 -12.13
N GLY A 87 -21.30 -23.30 -11.05
CA GLY A 87 -22.55 -23.12 -10.34
C GLY A 87 -23.55 -22.27 -11.11
N GLU A 88 -24.78 -22.22 -10.59
CA GLU A 88 -25.86 -21.44 -11.19
C GLU A 88 -25.61 -19.92 -11.13
N ALA A 89 -24.86 -19.44 -10.13
CA ALA A 89 -24.44 -18.04 -10.05
C ALA A 89 -23.57 -17.63 -11.25
N ALA A 90 -22.55 -18.43 -11.59
CA ALA A 90 -21.69 -18.17 -12.74
C ALA A 90 -22.47 -18.19 -14.06
N LYS A 91 -23.33 -19.19 -14.27
CA LYS A 91 -24.22 -19.26 -15.44
C LYS A 91 -25.12 -18.03 -15.54
N LEU A 92 -25.64 -17.55 -14.42
CA LEU A 92 -26.49 -16.37 -14.37
C LEU A 92 -25.70 -15.09 -14.71
N CYS A 93 -24.50 -14.91 -14.18
CA CYS A 93 -23.64 -13.77 -14.51
C CYS A 93 -23.34 -13.73 -16.01
N LEU A 94 -22.92 -14.85 -16.59
CA LEU A 94 -22.62 -14.94 -18.03
C LEU A 94 -23.86 -14.65 -18.89
N ARG A 95 -25.03 -15.21 -18.53
CA ARG A 95 -26.27 -14.99 -19.28
C ARG A 95 -26.77 -13.55 -19.20
N THR A 96 -26.57 -12.88 -18.07
CA THR A 96 -27.04 -11.50 -17.83
C THR A 96 -25.99 -10.44 -18.10
N GLY A 97 -24.77 -10.83 -18.49
CA GLY A 97 -23.66 -9.91 -18.75
C GLY A 97 -23.13 -9.18 -17.51
N LYS A 98 -23.42 -9.68 -16.30
CA LYS A 98 -22.94 -9.08 -15.05
C LYS A 98 -21.45 -9.36 -14.86
N ARG A 99 -20.72 -8.31 -14.45
CA ARG A 99 -19.26 -8.34 -14.29
C ARG A 99 -18.86 -7.65 -12.99
N PRO A 100 -17.74 -8.09 -12.36
CA PRO A 100 -17.11 -7.33 -11.28
C PRO A 100 -16.74 -5.92 -11.74
N SER A 101 -16.90 -4.95 -10.84
CA SER A 101 -16.45 -3.56 -11.06
C SER A 101 -14.93 -3.41 -10.93
N ASP A 102 -14.30 -4.22 -10.07
CA ASP A 102 -12.87 -4.21 -9.84
C ASP A 102 -12.12 -4.96 -10.97
N PRO A 103 -11.13 -4.33 -11.64
CA PRO A 103 -10.41 -4.96 -12.75
C PRO A 103 -9.66 -6.25 -12.37
N GLN A 104 -9.17 -6.36 -11.13
CA GLN A 104 -8.42 -7.53 -10.67
C GLN A 104 -9.38 -8.71 -10.48
N ARG A 105 -10.54 -8.45 -9.87
CA ARG A 105 -11.64 -9.41 -9.75
C ARG A 105 -12.25 -9.78 -11.09
N LEU A 106 -12.38 -8.84 -12.02
CA LEU A 106 -12.82 -9.13 -13.39
C LEU A 106 -11.89 -10.13 -14.07
N CYS A 107 -10.58 -9.92 -13.98
CA CYS A 107 -9.58 -10.85 -14.52
C CYS A 107 -9.75 -12.26 -13.95
N LEU A 108 -9.89 -12.37 -12.62
CA LEU A 108 -10.12 -13.65 -11.96
C LEU A 108 -11.44 -14.29 -12.41
N PHE A 109 -12.53 -13.53 -12.46
CA PHE A 109 -13.86 -13.97 -12.92
C PHE A 109 -13.81 -14.52 -14.34
N LEU A 110 -13.29 -13.76 -15.30
CA LEU A 110 -13.17 -14.19 -16.70
C LEU A 110 -12.33 -15.47 -16.82
N PHE A 111 -11.23 -15.53 -16.06
CA PHE A 111 -10.33 -16.67 -16.09
C PHE A 111 -11.00 -17.95 -15.56
N VAL A 112 -11.65 -17.91 -14.39
CA VAL A 112 -12.27 -19.11 -13.79
C VAL A 112 -13.57 -19.52 -14.49
N THR A 113 -14.34 -18.56 -15.03
CA THR A 113 -15.56 -18.86 -15.78
C THR A 113 -15.27 -19.41 -17.18
N ALA A 114 -14.01 -19.38 -17.65
CA ALA A 114 -13.58 -20.11 -18.84
C ALA A 114 -13.77 -21.64 -18.72
N LEU A 115 -13.89 -22.17 -17.49
CA LEU A 115 -14.29 -23.57 -17.25
C LEU A 115 -15.71 -23.90 -17.76
N LEU A 116 -16.55 -22.87 -17.94
CA LEU A 116 -17.93 -22.99 -18.39
C LEU A 116 -18.09 -22.52 -19.85
N ASP A 117 -17.48 -21.38 -20.21
CA ASP A 117 -17.47 -20.85 -21.58
C ASP A 117 -16.06 -20.39 -21.98
N ARG A 118 -15.43 -21.10 -22.92
CA ARG A 118 -14.07 -20.80 -23.38
C ARG A 118 -13.91 -19.39 -23.95
N ARG A 119 -14.98 -18.73 -24.41
CA ARG A 119 -14.93 -17.35 -24.91
C ARG A 119 -14.52 -16.34 -23.83
N GLN A 120 -14.79 -16.64 -22.57
CA GLN A 120 -14.37 -15.79 -21.44
C GLN A 120 -12.85 -15.70 -21.34
N LEU A 121 -12.12 -16.73 -21.79
CA LEU A 121 -10.67 -16.69 -21.85
C LEU A 121 -10.17 -15.74 -22.95
N ASP A 122 -10.90 -15.58 -24.05
CA ASP A 122 -10.55 -14.63 -25.10
C ASP A 122 -10.72 -13.19 -24.60
N GLU A 123 -11.81 -12.92 -23.87
CA GLU A 123 -12.04 -11.63 -23.20
C GLU A 123 -10.98 -11.36 -22.13
N TYR A 124 -10.60 -12.37 -21.34
CA TYR A 124 -9.53 -12.25 -20.36
C TYR A 124 -8.22 -11.74 -21.00
N PHE A 125 -7.82 -12.31 -22.15
CA PHE A 125 -6.58 -11.91 -22.82
C PHE A 125 -6.64 -10.50 -23.45
N GLN A 126 -7.82 -9.91 -23.61
CA GLN A 126 -7.96 -8.50 -23.98
C GLN A 126 -7.72 -7.57 -22.79
N GLU A 127 -8.07 -8.02 -21.58
CA GLU A 127 -7.93 -7.27 -20.34
C GLU A 127 -6.53 -7.40 -19.70
N ASP A 128 -5.98 -8.61 -19.64
CA ASP A 128 -4.71 -8.93 -18.95
C ASP A 128 -3.89 -9.97 -19.72
N TYR A 129 -3.21 -9.52 -20.78
CA TYR A 129 -2.38 -10.39 -21.63
C TYR A 129 -1.16 -11.01 -20.88
N GLU A 130 -0.67 -10.34 -19.83
CA GLU A 130 0.56 -10.72 -19.13
C GLU A 130 0.33 -11.39 -17.76
N PHE A 131 -0.93 -11.68 -17.42
CA PHE A 131 -1.32 -12.25 -16.12
C PHE A 131 -0.96 -11.38 -14.91
N GLN A 132 -0.79 -10.06 -15.08
CA GLN A 132 -0.36 -9.16 -14.00
C GLN A 132 -1.44 -9.08 -12.92
N ASN A 133 -2.70 -8.83 -13.31
CA ASN A 133 -3.83 -8.71 -12.39
C ASN A 133 -4.21 -10.07 -11.81
N LEU A 134 -4.21 -11.11 -12.64
CA LEU A 134 -4.57 -12.46 -12.19
C LEU A 134 -3.59 -13.01 -11.16
N ARG A 135 -2.28 -12.78 -11.31
CA ARG A 135 -1.27 -13.24 -10.34
C ARG A 135 -1.43 -12.56 -8.98
N LEU A 136 -1.69 -11.25 -8.96
CA LEU A 136 -1.92 -10.50 -7.72
C LEU A 136 -3.12 -11.05 -6.93
N GLU A 137 -4.23 -11.35 -7.60
CA GLU A 137 -5.41 -11.95 -6.95
C GLU A 137 -5.18 -13.41 -6.59
N LEU A 138 -4.50 -14.20 -7.43
CA LEU A 138 -4.25 -15.62 -7.16
C LEU A 138 -3.43 -15.84 -5.88
N ASP A 139 -2.46 -14.97 -5.62
CA ASP A 139 -1.65 -15.00 -4.39
C ASP A 139 -2.50 -14.86 -3.12
N ARG A 140 -3.61 -14.11 -3.19
CA ARG A 140 -4.53 -13.88 -2.07
C ARG A 140 -5.75 -14.80 -2.07
N ALA A 141 -6.08 -15.38 -3.23
CA ALA A 141 -7.23 -16.23 -3.40
C ALA A 141 -7.20 -17.41 -2.42
N ASP A 142 -8.37 -17.81 -1.95
CA ASP A 142 -8.50 -19.00 -1.12
C ASP A 142 -8.13 -20.28 -1.90
N PRO A 143 -7.86 -21.39 -1.20
CA PRO A 143 -7.45 -22.64 -1.84
C PRO A 143 -8.45 -23.19 -2.87
N VAL A 144 -9.75 -22.91 -2.72
CA VAL A 144 -10.79 -23.37 -3.64
C VAL A 144 -10.68 -22.63 -4.97
N VAL A 145 -10.58 -21.30 -4.91
CA VAL A 145 -10.40 -20.46 -6.10
C VAL A 145 -9.08 -20.76 -6.80
N ARG A 146 -7.98 -20.96 -6.06
CA ARG A 146 -6.71 -21.42 -6.64
C ARG A 146 -6.89 -22.76 -7.36
N GLY A 147 -7.67 -23.68 -6.79
CA GLY A 147 -8.02 -24.95 -7.41
C GLY A 147 -8.66 -24.78 -8.79
N HIS A 148 -9.61 -23.85 -8.92
CA HIS A 148 -10.29 -23.55 -10.19
C HIS A 148 -9.33 -22.93 -11.22
N VAL A 149 -8.48 -21.99 -10.82
CA VAL A 149 -7.46 -21.41 -11.70
C VAL A 149 -6.49 -22.49 -12.19
N MET A 150 -6.06 -23.38 -11.31
CA MET A 150 -5.22 -24.53 -11.68
C MET A 150 -5.94 -25.52 -12.60
N GLU A 151 -7.26 -25.64 -12.50
CA GLU A 151 -8.05 -26.44 -13.42
C GLU A 151 -8.07 -25.83 -14.83
N VAL A 152 -8.25 -24.52 -14.94
CA VAL A 152 -8.14 -23.81 -16.23
C VAL A 152 -6.75 -23.96 -16.81
N TYR A 153 -5.70 -23.84 -15.99
CA TYR A 153 -4.31 -24.07 -16.41
C TYR A 153 -4.10 -25.49 -16.96
N ARG A 154 -4.67 -26.51 -16.30
CA ARG A 154 -4.60 -27.92 -16.72
C ARG A 154 -5.46 -28.25 -17.94
N SER A 155 -6.31 -27.34 -18.40
CA SER A 155 -7.12 -27.54 -19.62
C SER A 155 -6.27 -27.71 -20.90
N GLY A 156 -4.99 -27.35 -20.84
CA GLY A 156 -4.03 -27.51 -21.93
C GLY A 156 -4.06 -26.37 -22.96
N ASP A 157 -4.76 -25.27 -22.68
CA ASP A 157 -4.65 -24.06 -23.50
C ASP A 157 -3.19 -23.54 -23.45
N ARG A 158 -2.59 -23.32 -24.62
CA ARG A 158 -1.19 -22.89 -24.72
C ARG A 158 -0.99 -21.46 -24.22
N ARG A 159 -2.03 -20.63 -24.29
CA ARG A 159 -1.96 -19.23 -23.89
C ARG A 159 -1.79 -19.09 -22.38
N VAL A 160 -2.42 -19.97 -21.60
CA VAL A 160 -2.36 -19.93 -20.12
C VAL A 160 -1.07 -20.52 -19.54
N GLN A 161 -0.18 -21.09 -20.36
CA GLN A 161 1.08 -21.67 -19.90
C GLN A 161 2.01 -20.63 -19.27
N GLY A 162 1.86 -19.36 -19.63
CA GLY A 162 2.61 -18.26 -19.01
C GLY A 162 2.13 -17.88 -17.60
N LEU A 163 0.96 -18.36 -17.14
CA LEU A 163 0.37 -17.96 -15.88
C LEU A 163 1.27 -18.29 -14.69
N ILE A 164 1.75 -19.54 -14.63
CA ILE A 164 2.61 -20.03 -13.57
C ILE A 164 4.05 -19.88 -14.05
N PRO A 165 4.78 -18.83 -13.61
CA PRO A 165 6.20 -18.78 -13.88
C PRO A 165 6.86 -19.99 -13.21
N ALA A 166 7.92 -20.53 -13.83
CA ALA A 166 8.67 -21.66 -13.28
C ALA A 166 9.16 -21.41 -11.84
N GLN A 167 9.27 -20.14 -11.45
CA GLN A 167 9.45 -19.69 -10.07
C GLN A 167 8.57 -18.45 -9.82
N PRO A 168 7.76 -18.41 -8.75
CA PRO A 168 7.01 -17.22 -8.38
C PRO A 168 7.99 -16.07 -8.13
N LYS A 169 7.69 -14.88 -8.68
CA LYS A 169 8.52 -13.70 -8.44
C LYS A 169 8.46 -13.37 -6.96
N THR A 170 9.62 -13.34 -6.31
CA THR A 170 9.69 -12.83 -4.94
C THR A 170 9.45 -11.32 -4.92
N LEU A 171 9.16 -10.72 -3.76
CA LEU A 171 8.94 -9.27 -3.65
C LEU A 171 10.14 -8.49 -4.21
N GLU A 172 11.33 -9.06 -4.12
CA GLU A 172 12.60 -8.51 -4.58
C GLU A 172 12.78 -8.58 -6.12
N GLN A 173 11.93 -9.33 -6.83
CA GLN A 173 11.99 -9.54 -8.28
C GLN A 173 10.93 -8.74 -9.05
N LEU A 174 10.06 -8.03 -8.35
CA LEU A 174 9.04 -7.18 -8.96
C LEU A 174 9.67 -5.94 -9.60
N SER A 175 9.22 -5.60 -10.81
CA SER A 175 9.52 -4.34 -11.50
C SER A 175 8.84 -3.15 -10.83
N ASP A 176 9.26 -1.93 -11.16
CA ASP A 176 8.70 -0.69 -10.60
C ASP A 176 7.17 -0.59 -10.76
N LYS A 177 6.67 -0.91 -11.97
CA LYS A 177 5.23 -0.95 -12.26
C LYS A 177 4.52 -2.04 -11.43
N GLU A 178 5.12 -3.22 -11.29
CA GLU A 178 4.57 -4.31 -10.47
C GLU A 178 4.51 -3.94 -8.99
N ARG A 179 5.51 -3.22 -8.47
CA ARG A 179 5.51 -2.73 -7.08
C ARG A 179 4.39 -1.71 -6.84
N GLN A 180 4.19 -0.77 -7.75
CA GLN A 180 3.09 0.19 -7.65
C GLN A 180 1.73 -0.51 -7.64
N MET A 181 1.48 -1.43 -8.58
CA MET A 181 0.25 -2.21 -8.63
C MET A 181 0.03 -3.03 -7.35
N PHE A 182 1.10 -3.61 -6.80
CA PHE A 182 1.04 -4.33 -5.54
C PHE A 182 0.65 -3.41 -4.37
N GLN A 183 1.23 -2.20 -4.28
CA GLN A 183 0.89 -1.23 -3.22
C GLN A 183 -0.58 -0.82 -3.30
N GLU A 184 -1.04 -0.40 -4.48
CA GLU A 184 -2.43 -0.02 -4.73
C GLU A 184 -3.38 -1.16 -4.35
N SER A 185 -3.02 -2.39 -4.71
CA SER A 185 -3.78 -3.58 -4.38
C SER A 185 -3.79 -3.86 -2.88
N CYS A 186 -2.66 -3.77 -2.16
CA CYS A 186 -2.64 -3.94 -0.70
C CYS A 186 -3.47 -2.88 0.03
N VAL A 187 -3.39 -1.62 -0.38
CA VAL A 187 -4.16 -0.52 0.21
C VAL A 187 -5.65 -0.74 0.01
N ARG A 188 -6.06 -1.08 -1.22
CA ARG A 188 -7.46 -1.34 -1.58
C ARG A 188 -8.07 -2.45 -0.73
N HIS A 189 -7.31 -3.53 -0.54
CA HIS A 189 -7.76 -4.73 0.18
C HIS A 189 -7.38 -4.75 1.67
N GLN A 190 -6.84 -3.65 2.20
CA GLN A 190 -6.40 -3.53 3.60
C GLN A 190 -5.40 -4.63 4.04
N ASP A 191 -4.58 -5.11 3.11
CA ASP A 191 -3.55 -6.13 3.32
C ASP A 191 -2.27 -5.50 3.92
N TRP A 192 -2.43 -4.93 5.11
CA TRP A 192 -1.40 -4.12 5.76
C TRP A 192 -0.15 -4.89 6.13
N LYS A 193 -0.31 -6.16 6.52
CA LYS A 193 0.81 -7.05 6.85
C LYS A 193 1.74 -7.21 5.64
N ARG A 194 1.17 -7.56 4.48
CA ARG A 194 1.94 -7.80 3.26
C ARG A 194 2.56 -6.51 2.71
N LEU A 195 1.86 -5.37 2.87
CA LEU A 195 2.42 -4.05 2.55
C LEU A 195 3.61 -3.72 3.45
N PHE A 196 3.53 -3.98 4.75
CA PHE A 196 4.62 -3.75 5.69
C PHE A 196 5.83 -4.65 5.38
N ASP A 197 5.62 -5.93 5.12
CA ASP A 197 6.69 -6.86 4.73
C ASP A 197 7.40 -6.39 3.45
N ALA A 198 6.64 -5.86 2.47
CA ALA A 198 7.20 -5.25 1.28
C ALA A 198 8.01 -3.98 1.57
N CYS A 199 7.56 -3.15 2.51
CA CYS A 199 8.29 -1.93 2.93
C CYS A 199 9.67 -2.24 3.52
N LEU A 200 9.80 -3.37 4.23
CA LEU A 200 11.08 -3.81 4.80
C LEU A 200 12.05 -4.35 3.74
N LYS A 201 11.53 -4.71 2.55
CA LYS A 201 12.28 -5.39 1.50
C LYS A 201 12.52 -4.54 0.27
N TRP A 202 11.78 -3.46 0.05
CA TRP A 202 11.84 -2.65 -1.17
C TRP A 202 12.67 -1.38 -1.02
N PRO A 203 13.06 -0.76 -2.16
CA PRO A 203 13.68 0.56 -2.15
C PRO A 203 12.86 1.61 -1.38
N VAL A 204 13.56 2.53 -0.72
CA VAL A 204 12.95 3.51 0.19
C VAL A 204 11.93 4.42 -0.52
N LYS A 205 12.15 4.71 -1.81
CA LYS A 205 11.18 5.46 -2.65
C LYS A 205 9.78 4.82 -2.70
N TYR A 206 9.69 3.50 -2.59
CA TYR A 206 8.43 2.78 -2.53
C TYR A 206 7.95 2.59 -1.09
N SER A 207 8.84 2.30 -0.15
CA SER A 207 8.44 2.01 1.23
C SER A 207 7.98 3.25 1.99
N ALA A 208 8.59 4.42 1.77
CA ALA A 208 8.25 5.64 2.52
C ALA A 208 6.78 6.10 2.29
N PRO A 209 6.27 6.21 1.05
CA PRO A 209 4.85 6.51 0.83
C PRO A 209 3.92 5.44 1.44
N ALA A 210 4.25 4.16 1.29
CA ALA A 210 3.44 3.06 1.82
C ALA A 210 3.39 3.05 3.37
N LEU A 211 4.48 3.42 4.05
CA LEU A 211 4.53 3.56 5.51
C LEU A 211 3.65 4.73 6.01
N ALA A 212 3.55 5.82 5.24
CA ALA A 212 2.61 6.89 5.56
C ALA A 212 1.15 6.41 5.49
N MET A 213 0.82 5.54 4.53
CA MET A 213 -0.51 4.93 4.41
C MET A 213 -0.80 3.96 5.57
N LEU A 214 0.17 3.12 5.96
CA LEU A 214 0.06 2.22 7.12
C LEU A 214 -0.20 2.99 8.42
N ARG A 215 0.45 4.14 8.61
CA ARG A 215 0.17 5.00 9.77
C ARG A 215 -1.29 5.44 9.83
N GLN A 216 -1.88 5.78 8.67
CA GLN A 216 -3.26 6.24 8.61
C GLN A 216 -4.28 5.12 8.91
N SER A 217 -3.94 3.86 8.58
CA SER A 217 -4.80 2.71 8.84
C SER A 217 -4.84 2.27 10.30
N ARG A 218 -3.95 2.80 11.16
CA ARG A 218 -3.77 2.43 12.58
C ARG A 218 -3.46 0.94 12.79
N TRP A 219 -3.03 0.24 11.75
CA TRP A 219 -2.58 -1.13 11.86
C TRP A 219 -1.25 -1.20 12.65
N GLU A 220 -1.01 -2.29 13.37
CA GLU A 220 0.26 -2.62 14.01
C GLU A 220 0.57 -4.12 13.77
N PRO A 221 1.83 -4.51 13.58
CA PRO A 221 2.20 -5.92 13.47
C PRO A 221 2.00 -6.66 14.80
N GLU A 222 1.70 -7.95 14.71
CA GLU A 222 1.42 -8.81 15.86
C GLU A 222 2.68 -9.17 16.66
N SER A 223 3.82 -9.33 15.97
CA SER A 223 5.10 -9.66 16.61
C SER A 223 5.61 -8.47 17.46
N PRO A 224 5.98 -8.69 18.73
CA PRO A 224 6.51 -7.64 19.61
C PRO A 224 7.74 -6.92 19.03
N ASP A 225 8.62 -7.65 18.36
CA ASP A 225 9.84 -7.10 17.78
C ASP A 225 9.53 -6.20 16.58
N LEU A 226 8.69 -6.69 15.67
CA LEU A 226 8.22 -5.90 14.52
C LEU A 226 7.39 -4.69 14.95
N LYS A 227 6.68 -4.79 16.08
CA LYS A 227 5.89 -3.69 16.64
C LYS A 227 6.76 -2.55 17.14
N SER A 228 7.90 -2.86 17.76
CA SER A 228 8.90 -1.85 18.13
C SER A 228 9.47 -1.15 16.90
N VAL A 229 9.87 -1.93 15.89
CA VAL A 229 10.40 -1.43 14.62
C VAL A 229 9.37 -0.55 13.91
N TYR A 230 8.14 -1.04 13.77
CA TYR A 230 7.03 -0.30 13.15
C TYR A 230 6.78 1.04 13.84
N ARG A 231 6.70 1.07 15.17
CA ARG A 231 6.48 2.32 15.92
C ARG A 231 7.61 3.32 15.71
N LYS A 232 8.85 2.84 15.68
CA LYS A 232 10.02 3.68 15.40
C LYS A 232 9.98 4.22 13.97
N ILE A 233 9.73 3.37 12.98
CA ILE A 233 9.56 3.77 11.58
C ILE A 233 8.43 4.79 11.42
N VAL A 234 7.27 4.59 12.07
CA VAL A 234 6.13 5.51 11.98
C VAL A 234 6.42 6.85 12.67
N ALA A 235 7.18 6.84 13.77
CA ALA A 235 7.65 8.05 14.43
C ALA A 235 8.62 8.83 13.52
N ASP A 236 9.58 8.12 12.91
CA ASP A 236 10.59 8.65 12.00
C ASP A 236 9.96 9.18 10.68
N ALA A 237 9.04 8.41 10.10
CA ALA A 237 8.24 8.79 8.92
C ALA A 237 7.26 9.93 9.23
N GLY A 238 6.92 10.14 10.49
CA GLY A 238 6.05 11.20 10.95
C GLY A 238 6.63 12.61 10.90
N GLY A 239 7.92 12.72 10.59
CA GLY A 239 8.71 13.94 10.55
C GLY A 239 8.54 14.84 9.34
N LEU A 240 7.34 14.96 8.74
CA LEU A 240 7.04 16.16 7.91
C LEU A 240 6.81 17.41 8.78
N ALA A 241 6.63 17.25 10.09
CA ALA A 241 6.98 18.28 11.05
C ALA A 241 8.44 18.09 11.43
N LEU A 242 9.29 19.05 11.03
CA LEU A 242 10.66 19.17 11.53
C LEU A 242 10.63 18.94 13.05
N PRO A 243 11.51 18.09 13.62
CA PRO A 243 11.62 18.00 15.06
C PRO A 243 11.80 19.42 15.62
N PRO A 244 11.19 19.77 16.77
CA PRO A 244 11.35 21.09 17.36
C PRO A 244 12.87 21.36 17.43
N PRO A 245 13.32 22.51 16.91
CA PRO A 245 14.75 22.76 16.73
C PRO A 245 15.46 22.49 18.04
N LYS A 246 16.41 21.54 18.00
CA LYS A 246 17.26 21.25 19.16
C LYS A 246 17.89 22.59 19.55
N LYS A 247 17.75 23.00 20.81
CA LYS A 247 18.33 24.28 21.27
C LYS A 247 19.80 24.31 20.83
N PRO A 248 20.23 25.33 20.08
CA PRO A 248 21.58 25.34 19.52
C PRO A 248 22.57 25.17 20.66
N SER A 249 23.39 24.12 20.56
CA SER A 249 24.44 23.85 21.53
C SER A 249 25.74 24.45 21.03
N ALA A 250 26.73 24.61 21.91
CA ALA A 250 28.08 25.02 21.50
C ALA A 250 28.72 24.04 20.47
N ALA A 251 28.15 22.83 20.32
CA ALA A 251 28.60 21.81 19.37
C ALA A 251 27.80 21.78 18.05
N SER A 252 26.76 22.61 17.89
CA SER A 252 25.97 22.69 16.65
C SER A 252 26.78 23.35 15.53
N SER A 253 26.60 22.87 14.29
CA SER A 253 27.25 23.46 13.11
C SER A 253 26.85 24.94 12.97
N LEU A 254 27.71 25.78 12.37
CA LEU A 254 27.36 27.19 12.11
C LEU A 254 26.08 27.32 11.27
N PHE A 255 25.83 26.34 10.41
CA PHE A 255 24.65 26.29 9.55
C PHE A 255 23.36 26.00 10.35
N GLU A 256 23.38 25.02 11.27
CA GLU A 256 22.28 24.77 12.22
C GLU A 256 21.97 26.02 13.05
N GLN A 257 23.00 26.72 13.52
CA GLN A 257 22.83 27.93 14.32
C GLN A 257 22.14 29.04 13.51
N TRP A 258 22.43 29.15 12.21
CA TRP A 258 21.76 30.11 11.33
C TRP A 258 20.29 29.75 11.10
N LEU A 259 20.00 28.49 10.75
CA LEU A 259 18.64 27.99 10.57
C LEU A 259 17.79 28.16 11.85
N ALA A 260 18.31 27.71 12.98
CA ALA A 260 17.61 27.76 14.26
C ALA A 260 17.36 29.21 14.71
N ARG A 261 18.34 30.11 14.55
CA ARG A 261 18.16 31.54 14.87
C ARG A 261 17.06 32.19 14.03
N GLY A 262 16.90 31.73 12.79
CA GLY A 262 15.79 32.10 11.92
C GLY A 262 14.43 31.61 12.43
N ALA A 263 14.35 30.30 12.67
CA ALA A 263 13.11 29.61 13.02
C ALA A 263 12.53 29.97 14.41
N SER A 264 13.35 30.47 15.34
CA SER A 264 12.92 30.76 16.72
C SER A 264 13.17 32.21 17.18
N GLY A 265 13.56 33.10 16.28
CA GLY A 265 13.85 34.50 16.59
C GLY A 265 12.71 35.45 16.20
N ALA A 266 12.92 36.75 16.40
CA ALA A 266 11.99 37.81 15.96
C ALA A 266 11.63 37.77 14.46
N ARG A 267 12.42 37.02 13.67
CA ARG A 267 12.20 36.81 12.23
C ARG A 267 11.13 35.77 11.92
N ALA A 268 10.86 34.83 12.82
CA ALA A 268 9.81 33.84 12.63
C ALA A 268 8.40 34.46 12.68
N ASP A 269 8.28 35.66 13.25
CA ASP A 269 7.04 36.43 13.32
C ASP A 269 6.90 37.45 12.17
N GLU A 270 7.92 37.59 11.33
CA GLU A 270 7.87 38.52 10.18
C GLU A 270 6.94 37.99 9.08
N PRO A 271 6.19 38.85 8.39
CA PRO A 271 5.34 38.40 7.30
C PRO A 271 6.18 37.82 6.14
N GLU A 272 5.69 36.72 5.55
CA GLU A 272 6.40 35.97 4.50
C GLU A 272 6.88 36.83 3.33
N ALA A 273 6.09 37.83 2.92
CA ALA A 273 6.45 38.76 1.86
C ALA A 273 7.72 39.58 2.20
N ALA A 274 7.85 40.03 3.45
CA ALA A 274 9.03 40.75 3.92
C ALA A 274 10.26 39.84 4.01
N LEU A 275 10.06 38.58 4.44
CA LEU A 275 11.11 37.57 4.43
C LEU A 275 11.62 37.30 3.00
N CYS A 276 10.73 37.18 2.02
CA CYS A 276 11.09 36.98 0.62
C CYS A 276 11.85 38.18 0.04
N GLU A 277 11.42 39.42 0.33
CA GLU A 277 12.12 40.63 -0.12
C GLU A 277 13.54 40.68 0.46
N ARG A 278 13.68 40.40 1.76
CA ARG A 278 14.98 40.37 2.43
C ARG A 278 15.88 39.24 1.94
N LEU A 279 15.32 38.08 1.58
CA LEU A 279 16.09 36.95 1.08
C LEU A 279 16.94 37.34 -0.15
N ASN A 280 16.44 38.24 -1.00
CA ASN A 280 17.13 38.68 -2.21
C ASN A 280 18.31 39.63 -1.94
N ALA A 281 18.32 40.32 -0.81
CA ALA A 281 19.36 41.28 -0.43
C ALA A 281 20.31 40.75 0.66
N ALA A 282 19.95 39.64 1.31
CA ALA A 282 20.67 39.08 2.45
C ALA A 282 21.97 38.38 2.03
N GLY A 283 23.01 38.55 2.85
CA GLY A 283 24.21 37.72 2.76
C GLY A 283 23.93 36.27 3.16
N PRO A 284 24.79 35.30 2.82
CA PRO A 284 24.50 33.86 2.94
C PRO A 284 24.02 33.41 4.33
N ALA A 285 24.68 33.85 5.40
CA ALA A 285 24.30 33.48 6.78
C ALA A 285 22.93 34.05 7.19
N GLU A 286 22.63 35.29 6.79
CA GLU A 286 21.34 35.90 7.02
C GLU A 286 20.25 35.23 6.20
N ALA A 287 20.54 34.94 4.93
CA ALA A 287 19.64 34.28 4.00
C ALA A 287 19.27 32.87 4.46
N VAL A 288 20.22 32.08 4.98
CA VAL A 288 19.94 30.77 5.62
C VAL A 288 19.01 30.93 6.82
N GLY A 289 19.22 31.95 7.67
CA GLY A 289 18.29 32.26 8.75
C GLY A 289 16.90 32.67 8.25
N ILE A 290 16.80 33.39 7.14
CA ILE A 290 15.50 33.71 6.52
C ILE A 290 14.80 32.44 6.03
N VAL A 291 15.52 31.48 5.45
CA VAL A 291 14.95 30.17 5.07
C VAL A 291 14.41 29.43 6.29
N GLY A 292 15.14 29.46 7.42
CA GLY A 292 14.66 28.88 8.68
C GLY A 292 13.38 29.55 9.21
N ALA A 293 13.27 30.87 9.08
CA ALA A 293 12.05 31.61 9.41
C ALA A 293 10.89 31.23 8.47
N LEU A 294 11.13 31.22 7.15
CA LEU A 294 10.15 30.80 6.15
C LEU A 294 9.62 29.38 6.42
N ALA A 295 10.47 28.45 6.86
CA ALA A 295 10.07 27.09 7.21
C ALA A 295 9.09 27.01 8.39
N ALA A 296 9.09 28.01 9.27
CA ALA A 296 8.13 28.12 10.36
C ALA A 296 6.74 28.58 9.89
N HIS A 297 6.65 29.29 8.76
CA HIS A 297 5.40 29.67 8.12
C HIS A 297 4.83 28.49 7.32
N LYS A 298 4.01 27.64 7.96
CA LYS A 298 3.29 26.58 7.25
C LYS A 298 1.85 27.02 6.90
N PRO A 299 1.40 26.89 5.64
CA PRO A 299 2.15 26.47 4.44
C PRO A 299 3.04 27.60 3.89
N VAL A 300 4.17 27.22 3.28
CA VAL A 300 5.07 28.16 2.57
C VAL A 300 4.53 28.41 1.17
N SER A 301 4.53 29.66 0.69
CA SER A 301 4.07 29.96 -0.66
C SER A 301 5.01 29.44 -1.75
N GLU A 302 4.45 29.19 -2.94
CA GLU A 302 5.23 28.82 -4.13
C GLU A 302 6.23 29.91 -4.52
N ALA A 303 5.93 31.18 -4.22
CA ALA A 303 6.84 32.30 -4.47
C ALA A 303 8.09 32.22 -3.58
N ALA A 304 7.93 31.91 -2.29
CA ALA A 304 9.04 31.70 -1.38
C ALA A 304 9.85 30.45 -1.76
N ALA A 305 9.18 29.35 -2.10
CA ALA A 305 9.83 28.13 -2.57
C ALA A 305 10.66 28.38 -3.84
N LYS A 306 10.11 29.11 -4.81
CA LYS A 306 10.80 29.53 -6.03
C LYS A 306 12.00 30.42 -5.73
N ALA A 307 11.84 31.45 -4.88
CA ALA A 307 12.94 32.35 -4.51
C ALA A 307 14.11 31.60 -3.85
N ILE A 308 13.80 30.59 -3.04
CA ILE A 308 14.81 29.73 -2.42
C ILE A 308 15.50 28.87 -3.48
N ARG A 309 14.75 28.19 -4.36
CA ARG A 309 15.32 27.35 -5.44
C ARG A 309 16.19 28.13 -6.43
N GLU A 310 15.80 29.35 -6.75
CA GLU A 310 16.50 30.20 -7.73
C GLU A 310 17.57 31.10 -7.08
N SER A 311 17.78 31.00 -5.76
CA SER A 311 18.75 31.84 -5.05
C SER A 311 20.16 31.66 -5.63
N PRO A 312 20.94 32.74 -5.87
CA PRO A 312 22.31 32.63 -6.37
C PRO A 312 23.24 31.96 -5.36
N HIS A 313 22.87 31.95 -4.07
CA HIS A 313 23.67 31.38 -3.00
C HIS A 313 23.32 29.90 -2.78
N TRP A 314 24.26 29.00 -3.05
CA TRP A 314 24.06 27.56 -2.90
C TRP A 314 23.69 27.13 -1.47
N LEU A 315 24.15 27.85 -0.44
CA LEU A 315 23.77 27.61 0.97
C LEU A 315 22.27 27.86 1.22
N VAL A 316 21.66 28.80 0.51
CA VAL A 316 20.22 29.09 0.61
C VAL A 316 19.41 27.97 -0.03
N ARG A 317 19.86 27.49 -1.20
CA ARG A 317 19.26 26.34 -1.88
C ARG A 317 19.36 25.07 -1.02
N LEU A 318 20.55 24.80 -0.46
CA LEU A 318 20.78 23.69 0.48
C LEU A 318 19.88 23.80 1.72
N ALA A 319 19.78 24.99 2.33
CA ALA A 319 18.87 25.25 3.44
C ALA A 319 17.44 24.92 3.05
N GLY A 320 17.00 25.36 1.88
CA GLY A 320 15.69 25.07 1.30
C GLY A 320 15.39 23.58 1.19
N HIS A 321 16.37 22.78 0.78
CA HIS A 321 16.24 21.32 0.73
C HIS A 321 16.18 20.71 2.13
N ALA A 322 17.05 21.14 3.05
CA ALA A 322 17.08 20.64 4.43
C ALA A 322 15.74 20.87 5.16
N VAL A 323 15.14 22.06 5.00
CA VAL A 323 13.85 22.37 5.64
C VAL A 323 12.63 21.90 4.84
N GLY A 324 12.83 21.28 3.67
CA GLY A 324 11.77 20.74 2.82
C GLY A 324 10.96 21.76 2.02
N ILE A 325 11.44 23.00 1.88
CA ILE A 325 10.77 24.07 1.10
C ILE A 325 11.10 23.97 -0.39
N ALA A 326 12.36 23.66 -0.73
CA ALA A 326 12.84 23.65 -2.12
C ALA A 326 12.37 22.42 -2.93
N GLY A 327 11.48 21.61 -2.35
CA GLY A 327 10.97 20.39 -2.96
C GLY A 327 11.95 19.23 -2.83
N THR A 328 11.44 18.12 -2.31
CA THR A 328 11.52 16.87 -3.05
C THR A 328 10.09 16.36 -3.07
N ASP A 329 9.47 16.37 -4.24
CA ASP A 329 8.54 15.28 -4.50
C ASP A 329 9.42 14.04 -4.35
N VAL A 330 9.18 13.20 -3.34
CA VAL A 330 10.08 12.10 -2.94
C VAL A 330 10.31 11.11 -4.10
N ILE A 331 9.54 11.26 -5.17
CA ILE A 331 9.52 10.48 -6.39
C ILE A 331 10.40 11.09 -7.50
N ASP A 332 10.65 12.41 -7.53
CA ASP A 332 11.45 13.06 -8.57
C ASP A 332 12.93 13.16 -8.14
N ASP A 333 13.64 12.08 -8.45
CA ASP A 333 14.95 11.68 -7.94
C ASP A 333 16.14 12.49 -8.48
N SER A 334 15.96 13.79 -8.74
CA SER A 334 17.10 14.64 -9.02
C SER A 334 16.91 16.04 -8.45
N VAL A 335 17.62 16.33 -7.36
CA VAL A 335 17.96 17.71 -7.04
C VAL A 335 18.87 18.20 -8.16
N ARG A 336 18.28 18.80 -9.20
CA ARG A 336 19.04 19.39 -10.32
C ARG A 336 19.57 20.74 -9.90
N ASP A 337 20.63 20.72 -9.09
CA ASP A 337 21.38 21.91 -8.74
C ASP A 337 22.72 21.93 -9.48
N PRO A 338 23.12 23.05 -10.12
CA PRO A 338 24.43 23.15 -10.75
C PRO A 338 25.60 23.09 -9.72
N ASN A 339 25.31 23.22 -8.43
CA ASN A 339 26.30 23.13 -7.37
C ASN A 339 26.48 21.69 -6.87
N TYR A 340 27.72 21.21 -7.00
CA TYR A 340 28.14 19.88 -6.55
C TYR A 340 27.75 19.58 -5.10
N TRP A 341 27.90 20.52 -4.16
CA TRP A 341 27.63 20.28 -2.75
C TRP A 341 26.14 20.22 -2.42
N VAL A 342 25.31 20.96 -3.15
CA VAL A 342 23.85 20.83 -3.03
C VAL A 342 23.44 19.46 -3.54
N THR A 343 24.00 19.02 -4.67
CA THR A 343 23.76 17.68 -5.21
C THR A 343 24.26 16.61 -4.23
N GLU A 344 25.48 16.69 -3.72
CA GLU A 344 26.03 15.64 -2.85
C GLU A 344 25.30 15.54 -1.49
N LEU A 345 24.90 16.67 -0.91
CA LEU A 345 24.27 16.71 0.42
C LEU A 345 22.74 16.54 0.35
N ALA A 346 22.08 17.07 -0.69
CA ALA A 346 20.64 16.93 -0.87
C ALA A 346 20.29 15.65 -1.65
N SER A 347 20.99 15.34 -2.75
CA SER A 347 20.86 14.09 -3.50
C SER A 347 21.97 13.10 -3.13
N ALA A 348 21.97 12.60 -1.91
CA ALA A 348 22.56 11.29 -1.64
C ALA A 348 21.73 10.25 -2.42
N ALA A 349 21.95 10.20 -3.73
CA ALA A 349 21.13 9.57 -4.76
C ALA A 349 21.03 8.03 -4.60
N SER A 350 21.72 7.47 -3.62
CA SER A 350 21.64 6.06 -3.25
C SER A 350 20.60 5.77 -2.16
N VAL A 351 20.15 6.73 -1.35
CA VAL A 351 19.31 6.42 -0.17
C VAL A 351 17.89 5.99 -0.57
N LEU A 352 17.30 6.64 -1.59
CA LEU A 352 15.95 6.33 -2.05
C LEU A 352 15.88 5.06 -2.89
N ASP A 353 16.96 4.76 -3.62
CA ASP A 353 17.14 3.54 -4.39
C ASP A 353 17.72 2.37 -3.59
N PHE A 354 18.25 2.64 -2.38
CA PHE A 354 18.82 1.62 -1.51
C PHE A 354 17.79 0.55 -1.21
N TRP A 355 18.19 -0.70 -1.41
CA TRP A 355 17.32 -1.86 -1.36
C TRP A 355 17.61 -2.67 -0.09
N PRO A 356 16.85 -2.51 1.01
CA PRO A 356 17.18 -3.16 2.28
C PRO A 356 17.11 -4.69 2.22
N GLY A 357 16.38 -5.26 1.25
CA GLY A 357 16.31 -6.70 1.03
C GLY A 357 17.45 -7.29 0.18
N LYS A 358 18.29 -6.47 -0.47
CA LYS A 358 19.37 -6.94 -1.36
C LYS A 358 20.73 -6.37 -1.01
N ASP A 359 20.78 -5.11 -0.62
CA ASP A 359 22.00 -4.39 -0.36
C ASP A 359 22.44 -4.66 1.08
N THR A 360 23.70 -5.05 1.25
CA THR A 360 24.30 -5.26 2.56
C THR A 360 24.61 -3.91 3.24
N PRO A 361 24.75 -3.87 4.57
CA PRO A 361 25.30 -2.69 5.25
C PRO A 361 26.67 -2.24 4.71
N ALA A 362 27.40 -3.13 4.03
CA ALA A 362 28.65 -2.85 3.34
C ALA A 362 28.49 -2.40 1.87
N ASP A 363 27.38 -2.71 1.20
CA ASP A 363 27.01 -2.03 -0.07
C ASP A 363 26.59 -0.59 0.22
N LEU A 364 26.02 -0.43 1.41
CA LEU A 364 25.94 0.84 2.09
C LEU A 364 27.27 1.28 2.71
N ALA A 365 28.48 0.75 2.41
CA ALA A 365 29.76 1.18 3.03
C ALA A 365 30.11 2.68 2.85
N ALA A 366 29.26 3.43 2.14
CA ALA A 366 28.89 4.79 2.52
C ALA A 366 28.11 4.85 3.88
N SER A 367 28.37 3.97 4.84
CA SER A 367 27.57 3.79 6.08
C SER A 367 28.16 4.70 7.14
N ASP A 368 29.43 5.02 6.99
CA ASP A 368 29.93 6.30 7.45
C ASP A 368 29.15 7.45 6.80
N ALA A 369 28.72 7.47 5.55
CA ALA A 369 27.95 8.61 5.04
C ALA A 369 26.56 8.80 5.70
N LEU A 370 25.93 7.74 6.25
CA LEU A 370 24.73 7.86 7.10
C LEU A 370 25.08 8.14 8.58
N ALA A 371 26.10 7.48 9.13
CA ALA A 371 26.51 7.68 10.53
C ALA A 371 27.29 8.99 10.76
N SER A 372 28.00 9.45 9.74
CA SER A 372 28.72 10.74 9.61
C SER A 372 27.94 11.76 8.81
N ALA A 373 26.75 11.41 8.30
CA ALA A 373 25.83 12.41 7.78
C ALA A 373 25.60 13.42 8.90
N PRO A 374 25.79 14.71 8.60
CA PRO A 374 25.61 15.73 9.61
C PRO A 374 24.09 15.77 9.95
N PRO A 375 23.69 16.18 11.17
CA PRO A 375 22.30 16.05 11.63
C PRO A 375 21.26 16.68 10.69
N GLU A 376 21.67 17.66 9.88
CA GLU A 376 20.87 18.34 8.86
C GLU A 376 20.42 17.40 7.73
N ALA A 377 21.18 16.36 7.41
CA ALA A 377 20.78 15.36 6.43
C ALA A 377 19.56 14.53 6.89
N PHE A 378 19.24 14.54 8.18
CA PHE A 378 18.09 13.86 8.78
C PHE A 378 16.85 14.75 8.92
N THR A 379 16.85 15.94 8.30
CA THR A 379 15.70 16.84 8.27
C THR A 379 14.92 16.76 6.95
N GLY A 380 13.62 17.06 6.98
CA GLY A 380 12.74 17.02 5.80
C GLY A 380 12.38 15.60 5.32
N GLY A 381 11.78 15.49 4.12
CA GLY A 381 11.32 14.22 3.56
C GLY A 381 12.42 13.20 3.30
N LEU A 382 13.57 13.67 2.79
CA LEU A 382 14.78 12.84 2.63
C LEU A 382 15.39 12.43 3.97
N GLY A 383 15.32 13.30 4.98
CA GLY A 383 15.73 12.98 6.34
C GLY A 383 14.87 11.87 6.95
N ALA A 384 13.56 11.93 6.76
CA ALA A 384 12.65 10.86 7.14
C ALA A 384 13.00 9.54 6.44
N ALA A 385 13.28 9.57 5.14
CA ALA A 385 13.76 8.39 4.40
C ALA A 385 15.06 7.81 4.99
N ARG A 386 16.04 8.65 5.34
CA ARG A 386 17.27 8.23 6.03
C ARG A 386 17.01 7.64 7.42
N CYS A 387 16.11 8.20 8.21
CA CYS A 387 15.73 7.66 9.52
C CYS A 387 15.03 6.29 9.39
N ILE A 388 14.08 6.18 8.45
CA ILE A 388 13.40 4.91 8.13
C ILE A 388 14.43 3.85 7.76
N LEU A 389 15.35 4.20 6.85
CA LEU A 389 16.40 3.29 6.40
C LEU A 389 17.31 2.84 7.55
N ASN A 390 17.78 3.78 8.38
CA ASN A 390 18.59 3.47 9.56
C ASN A 390 17.85 2.52 10.52
N THR A 391 16.56 2.74 10.75
CA THR A 391 15.74 1.87 11.59
C THR A 391 15.57 0.46 11.01
N ILE A 392 15.35 0.33 9.69
CA ILE A 392 15.25 -0.97 9.00
C ILE A 392 16.58 -1.73 9.10
N LEU A 393 17.70 -1.05 8.81
CA LEU A 393 19.03 -1.65 8.87
C LEU A 393 19.42 -2.09 10.28
N GLN A 394 19.09 -1.29 11.29
CA GLN A 394 19.30 -1.65 12.70
C GLN A 394 18.53 -2.91 13.08
N HIS A 395 17.33 -3.12 12.54
CA HIS A 395 16.55 -4.32 12.77
C HIS A 395 17.16 -5.56 12.07
N GLN A 396 17.59 -5.41 10.81
CA GLN A 396 18.24 -6.49 10.06
C GLN A 396 19.62 -6.87 10.63
N ASN A 397 20.35 -5.91 11.20
CA ASN A 397 21.65 -6.11 11.85
C ASN A 397 21.58 -6.63 13.28
N ILE A 398 20.40 -6.96 13.82
CA ILE A 398 20.31 -7.73 15.07
C ILE A 398 20.70 -9.18 14.76
N ALA A 399 21.98 -9.39 14.46
CA ALA A 399 22.58 -10.70 14.50
C ALA A 399 22.67 -11.09 15.98
N ILE A 400 21.97 -12.16 16.36
CA ILE A 400 22.11 -12.73 17.69
C ILE A 400 23.42 -13.50 17.66
N GLN A 401 24.43 -13.00 18.36
CA GLN A 401 25.69 -13.71 18.53
C GLN A 401 25.46 -14.80 19.60
N VAL A 402 25.36 -16.07 19.16
CA VAL A 402 25.28 -17.23 20.06
C VAL A 402 26.60 -17.97 19.98
N GLY A 403 27.51 -17.68 20.91
CA GLY A 403 28.89 -18.18 20.86
C GLY A 403 29.66 -17.61 19.67
N ASP A 404 30.36 -18.46 18.91
CA ASP A 404 31.17 -18.05 17.75
C ASP A 404 30.36 -17.97 16.44
N ILE A 405 29.03 -18.13 16.51
CA ILE A 405 28.17 -18.15 15.33
C ILE A 405 27.38 -16.84 15.28
N VAL A 406 27.50 -16.13 14.16
CA VAL A 406 26.68 -14.97 13.81
C VAL A 406 25.42 -15.51 13.13
N VAL A 407 24.29 -15.52 13.83
CA VAL A 407 23.02 -16.02 13.30
C VAL A 407 22.15 -14.84 12.87
N ARG A 408 21.63 -14.87 11.63
CA ARG A 408 20.74 -13.83 11.11
C ARG A 408 19.26 -14.17 11.35
N PRO A 409 18.37 -13.17 11.55
CA PRO A 409 16.95 -13.40 11.87
C PRO A 409 16.15 -14.19 10.81
N ASP A 410 16.62 -14.20 9.57
CA ASP A 410 16.03 -14.86 8.40
C ASP A 410 16.40 -16.35 8.28
N GLU A 411 17.22 -16.89 9.18
CA GLU A 411 17.75 -18.26 9.11
C GLU A 411 17.08 -19.29 10.05
N TYR A 412 15.94 -18.98 10.70
CA TYR A 412 15.25 -19.97 11.55
C TYR A 412 13.73 -20.10 11.35
N GLU A 413 13.30 -21.36 11.29
CA GLU A 413 11.95 -21.83 11.65
C GLU A 413 12.09 -22.44 13.07
N VAL A 414 11.41 -21.87 14.07
CA VAL A 414 11.50 -22.38 15.45
C VAL A 414 10.66 -23.65 15.56
N ILE A 415 11.32 -24.81 15.55
CA ILE A 415 10.69 -26.07 15.97
C ILE A 415 10.74 -26.10 17.50
N VAL A 416 9.60 -25.85 18.15
CA VAL A 416 9.46 -26.08 19.59
C VAL A 416 9.25 -27.58 19.78
N GLU A 417 10.29 -28.30 20.20
CA GLU A 417 10.12 -29.64 20.75
C GLU A 417 9.71 -29.49 22.22
N ASP A 418 8.50 -29.95 22.54
CA ASP A 418 7.95 -29.97 23.90
C ASP A 418 8.86 -30.81 24.83
N ALA A 419 9.28 -30.23 25.95
CA ALA A 419 9.98 -30.89 27.05
C ALA A 419 9.03 -31.20 28.22
#